data_AF-A0A424HZR6-F1
#
_entry.id   AF-A0A424HZR6-F1
#
_cell.length_a   1.000
_cell.length_b   1.000
_cell.length_c   1.000
_cell.angle_alpha   90.00
_cell.angle_beta   90.00
_cell.angle_gamma   90.00
#
_symmetry.space_group_name_H-M   'P 1'
#
loop_
_entity.id
_entity.type
_entity.pdbx_description
1 polymer ?
#
loop_
_entity_poly.entity_id
_entity_poly.type
_entity_poly.pdbx_seq_one_letter_code
_entity_poly.pdbx_strand_id
1 'polypeptide(L)' 'MPESSSDELQPLLQQLDEDRAWLLEQIDRGRWPDLRLDLAALERELGQMLSRASELQDESGQG' A
#
# COMPACT_ATOMS: atom_id res chain seq x y z
N MET A 1 -5.76 20.28 20.05
CA MET A 1 -5.11 19.01 20.39
C MET A 1 -4.43 18.54 19.11
N PRO A 2 -3.12 18.25 19.07
CA PRO A 2 -2.58 17.55 17.92
C PRO A 2 -3.12 16.12 18.01
N GLU A 3 -4.11 15.82 17.18
CA GLU A 3 -4.63 14.46 17.03
C GLU A 3 -3.47 13.63 16.49
N SER A 4 -3.16 12.54 17.20
CA SER A 4 -1.96 11.75 17.00
C SER A 4 -1.89 11.23 15.57
N SER A 5 -0.94 11.73 14.77
CA SER A 5 -0.77 11.37 13.35
C SER A 5 -0.56 9.87 13.10
N SER A 6 -0.27 9.09 14.15
CA SER A 6 -0.17 7.62 14.08
C SER A 6 -1.54 6.92 14.00
N ASP A 7 -2.62 7.49 14.55
CA ASP A 7 -3.94 6.85 14.58
C ASP A 7 -4.61 6.90 13.18
N GLU A 8 -4.30 7.93 12.40
CA GLU A 8 -4.76 8.08 11.01
C GLU A 8 -3.90 7.29 10.01
N LEU A 9 -2.69 6.89 10.39
CA LEU A 9 -1.76 6.21 9.49
C LEU A 9 -2.20 4.77 9.18
N GLN A 10 -2.67 4.05 10.19
CA GLN A 10 -3.09 2.66 10.04
C GLN A 10 -4.28 2.47 9.07
N PRO A 11 -5.37 3.27 9.13
CA PRO A 11 -6.44 3.19 8.14
C PRO A 11 -5.98 3.62 6.74
N LEU A 12 -5.03 4.56 6.62
CA LEU A 12 -4.45 4.94 5.33
C LEU A 12 -3.63 3.81 4.69
N LEU A 13 -2.82 3.09 5.48
CA LEU A 13 -2.08 1.93 5.01
C LEU A 13 -3.02 0.80 4.56
N GLN A 14 -4.13 0.61 5.27
CA GLN A 14 -5.14 -0.38 4.90
C GLN A 14 -5.84 -0.03 3.58
N GLN A 15 -6.28 1.22 3.42
CA GLN A 15 -6.87 1.68 2.16
C GLN A 15 -5.89 1.52 0.98
N LEU A 16 -4.62 1.85 1.19
CA LEU A 16 -3.60 1.73 0.15
C LEU A 16 -3.32 0.27 -0.24
N ASP A 17 -3.42 -0.67 0.71
CA ASP A 17 -3.32 -2.11 0.42
C ASP A 17 -4.51 -2.60 -0.40
N GLU A 18 -5.73 -2.17 -0.08
CA GLU A 18 -6.93 -2.48 -0.86
C GLU A 18 -6.84 -1.93 -2.28
N ASP A 19 -6.39 -0.68 -2.44
CA ASP A 19 -6.20 -0.05 -3.75
C ASP A 19 -5.12 -0.76 -4.58
N ARG A 20 -4.02 -1.18 -3.93
CA ARG A 20 -2.96 -1.99 -4.56
C ARG A 20 -3.52 -3.33 -5.05
N ALA A 21 -4.28 -4.03 -4.22
CA ALA A 21 -4.89 -5.31 -4.58
C ALA A 21 -5.89 -5.15 -5.73
N TRP A 22 -6.69 -4.08 -5.72
CA TRP A 22 -7.59 -3.75 -6.83
C TRP A 22 -6.82 -3.50 -8.13
N LEU A 23 -5.73 -2.72 -8.07
CA LEU A 23 -4.89 -2.45 -9.23
C LEU A 23 -4.35 -3.74 -9.85
N LEU A 24 -3.83 -4.65 -9.01
CA LEU A 24 -3.32 -5.95 -9.45
C LEU A 24 -4.42 -6.78 -10.15
N GLU A 25 -5.61 -6.84 -9.57
CA GLU A 25 -6.74 -7.55 -10.17
C GLU A 25 -7.11 -6.98 -11.55
N GLN A 26 -7.12 -5.65 -11.70
CA GLN A 26 -7.41 -5.03 -13.00
C GLN A 26 -6.35 -5.36 -14.04
N ILE A 27 -5.07 -5.37 -13.65
CA ILE A 27 -3.97 -5.76 -14.52
C ILE A 27 -4.15 -7.22 -14.98
N ASP A 28 -4.49 -8.12 -14.07
CA ASP A 28 -4.71 -9.55 -14.38
C ASP A 28 -5.91 -9.78 -15.29
N ARG A 29 -6.95 -8.95 -15.18
CA ARG A 29 -8.09 -8.92 -16.10
C ARG A 29 -7.75 -8.34 -17.49
N GLY A 30 -6.50 -7.92 -17.72
CA GLY A 30 -6.02 -7.41 -19.00
C GLY A 30 -6.36 -5.94 -19.24
N ARG A 31 -6.68 -5.16 -18.20
CA ARG A 31 -6.84 -3.70 -18.32
C ARG A 31 -5.49 -3.04 -18.56
N TRP A 32 -5.50 -1.94 -19.32
CA TRP A 32 -4.32 -1.13 -19.66
C TRP A 32 -3.14 -1.96 -20.18
N PRO A 33 -3.31 -2.71 -21.29
CA PRO A 33 -2.27 -3.58 -21.81
C PRO A 33 -0.96 -2.84 -22.12
N ASP A 34 -1.06 -1.59 -22.60
CA ASP A 34 0.10 -0.75 -22.92
C ASP A 34 0.90 -0.30 -21.68
N LEU A 35 0.30 -0.33 -20.48
CA LEU A 35 0.91 0.10 -19.22
C LEU A 35 1.11 -1.06 -18.24
N ARG A 36 0.83 -2.30 -18.66
CA ARG A 36 0.83 -3.48 -17.77
C ARG A 36 2.13 -3.62 -16.98
N LEU A 37 3.27 -3.43 -17.63
CA LEU A 37 4.57 -3.59 -16.98
C LEU A 37 4.84 -2.47 -15.98
N ASP A 38 4.53 -1.23 -16.33
CA ASP A 38 4.69 -0.08 -15.44
C ASP A 38 3.77 -0.18 -14.23
N LEU A 39 2.51 -0.58 -14.43
CA LEU A 39 1.55 -0.75 -13.35
C LEU A 39 1.90 -1.93 -12.43
N ALA A 40 2.45 -3.02 -12.98
CA ALA A 40 2.95 -4.13 -12.17
C ALA A 40 4.20 -3.73 -11.35
N ALA A 41 5.08 -2.90 -11.92
CA ALA A 41 6.22 -2.36 -11.20
C ALA A 41 5.77 -1.43 -10.06
N LEU A 42 4.79 -0.57 -10.32
CA LEU A 42 4.18 0.30 -9.32
C LEU A 42 3.54 -0.50 -8.18
N GLU A 43 2.70 -1.49 -8.50
CA GLU A 43 2.08 -2.40 -7.52
C GLU A 43 3.14 -3.04 -6.61
N ARG A 44 4.23 -3.53 -7.18
CA ARG A 44 5.32 -4.15 -6.44
C ARG A 44 6.09 -3.15 -5.55
N GLU A 45 6.23 -1.90 -5.98
CA GLU A 45 6.81 -0.84 -5.15
C GLU A 45 5.90 -0.48 -3.97
N LEU A 46 4.60 -0.36 -4.23
CA LEU A 46 3.58 -0.15 -3.18
C LEU A 46 3.60 -1.28 -2.16
N GLY A 47 3.68 -2.55 -2.59
CA GLY A 47 3.78 -3.70 -1.69
C GLY A 47 4.99 -3.63 -0.76
N GLN A 48 6.17 -3.26 -1.28
CA GLN A 48 7.38 -3.10 -0.46
C GLN A 48 7.26 -1.95 0.54
N MET A 49 6.65 -0.84 0.14
CA MET A 49 6.43 0.30 1.03
C MET A 49 5.45 -0.06 2.17
N LEU A 50 4.35 -0.74 1.85
CA LEU A 50 3.37 -1.21 2.83
C LEU A 50 4.00 -2.17 3.85
N SER A 51 4.85 -3.11 3.39
CA SER A 51 5.58 -4.01 4.30
C SER A 51 6.45 -3.23 5.27
N ARG A 52 7.26 -2.28 4.78
CA ARG A 52 8.12 -1.44 5.64
C ARG A 52 7.32 -0.60 6.62
N ALA A 53 6.20 -0.03 6.16
CA ALA A 53 5.34 0.77 7.01
C ALA A 53 4.73 -0.07 8.14
N SER A 54 4.34 -1.32 7.87
CA SER A 54 3.89 -2.27 8.89
C SER A 54 4.99 -2.59 9.89
N GLU A 55 6.22 -2.87 9.43
CA GLU A 55 7.38 -3.14 10.31
C GLU A 55 7.63 -1.95 11.25
N LEU A 56 7.60 -0.72 10.72
CA LEU A 56 7.74 0.52 11.50
C LEU A 56 6.66 0.69 12.56
N GLN A 57 5.41 0.29 12.29
CA GLN A 57 4.32 0.36 13.27
C GLN A 57 4.53 -0.66 14.40
N ASP A 58 4.95 -1.89 14.08
CA ASP A 58 5.28 -2.93 15.07
C ASP A 58 6.44 -2.50 15.99
N GLU A 59 7.48 -1.87 15.43
CA GLU A 59 8.62 -1.34 16.20
C GLU A 59 8.23 -0.14 17.08
N SER A 60 7.31 0.71 16.60
CA SER A 60 6.84 1.91 17.32
C SER A 60 5.88 1.60 18.48
N GLY A 61 5.25 0.42 18.49
CA GLY A 61 4.35 -0.05 19.56
C GLY A 61 5.05 -0.76 20.70
N GLN A 62 6.38 -0.92 20.64
CA GLN A 62 7.17 -1.72 21.59
C GLN A 62 8.03 -0.87 22.56
N GLY A 63 7.78 0.44 22.64
CA GLY A 63 8.48 1.42 23.50
C GLY A 63 7.70 1.84 24.74
#